data_AF-A0A6L3EQE2-F1
#
_entry.id   AF-A0A6L3EQE2-F1
#
_cell.length_a   1.000
_cell.length_b   1.000
_cell.length_c   1.000
_cell.angle_alpha   90.00
_cell.angle_beta   90.00
_cell.angle_gamma   90.00
#
_symmetry.space_group_name_H-M   'P 1'
#
loop_
_entity.id
_entity.type
_entity.pdbx_description
1 polymer ?
#
loop_
_entity_poly.entity_id
_entity_poly.type
_entity_poly.pdbx_seq_one_letter_code
_entity_poly.pdbx_strand_id
1 'polypeptide(L)' 'MRMKIILIAAAFALTNLSVGVAADADATAKAKAVCAGCHGPNGISTNPMWPNLAGQKDQYLVKAMKEYRDGARP' A
#
# COMPACT_ATOMS: atom_id res chain seq x y z
N MET A 1 25.32 -28.49 -25.32
CA MET A 1 25.10 -28.23 -23.87
C MET A 1 24.71 -26.78 -23.60
N ARG A 2 25.42 -25.80 -24.16
CA ARG A 2 25.10 -24.35 -24.09
C ARG A 2 23.66 -24.00 -24.51
N MET A 3 23.15 -24.63 -25.57
CA MET A 3 21.79 -24.38 -26.08
C MET A 3 20.68 -24.83 -25.11
N LYS A 4 20.90 -25.93 -24.35
CA LYS A 4 19.95 -26.41 -23.34
C LYS A 4 19.91 -25.49 -22.11
N ILE A 5 21.06 -24.90 -21.74
CA ILE A 5 21.16 -23.94 -20.63
C ILE A 5 20.42 -22.64 -20.98
N ILE A 6 20.53 -22.16 -22.22
CA ILE A 6 19.80 -20.97 -22.71
C ILE A 6 18.29 -21.21 -22.68
N LEU A 7 17.84 -22.40 -23.10
CA LEU A 7 16.41 -22.76 -23.08
C LEU A 7 15.83 -22.88 -21.66
N ILE A 8 16.60 -23.40 -20.70
CA ILE A 8 16.16 -23.51 -19.29
C ILE A 8 16.12 -22.13 -18.63
N ALA A 9 17.10 -21.26 -18.90
CA ALA A 9 17.12 -19.89 -18.37
C ALA A 9 15.96 -19.04 -18.92
N ALA A 10 15.62 -19.20 -20.19
CA ALA A 10 14.47 -18.53 -20.79
C ALA A 10 13.13 -18.99 -20.17
N ALA A 11 12.98 -20.30 -19.90
CA ALA A 11 11.79 -20.84 -19.24
C ALA A 11 11.62 -20.32 -17.80
N PHE A 12 12.72 -20.08 -17.08
CA PHE A 12 12.70 -19.53 -15.72
C PHE A 12 12.34 -18.04 -15.67
N ALA A 13 12.57 -17.30 -16.77
CA ALA A 13 12.16 -15.90 -16.86
C ALA A 13 10.63 -15.73 -16.98
N LEU A 14 9.91 -16.71 -17.53
CA LEU A 14 8.46 -16.65 -17.72
C LEU A 14 7.64 -16.87 -16.44
N THR A 15 8.22 -17.45 -15.38
CA THR A 15 7.48 -17.74 -14.14
C THR A 15 7.39 -16.55 -13.18
N ASN A 16 8.09 -15.45 -13.45
CA ASN A 16 8.09 -14.22 -12.64
C ASN A 16 7.08 -13.18 -13.14
N LEU A 17 6.01 -13.59 -13.82
CA LEU A 17 4.93 -12.68 -14.18
C LEU A 17 4.09 -12.40 -12.92
N SER A 18 4.46 -11.36 -12.19
CA SER A 18 3.69 -10.85 -11.07
C SER A 18 2.32 -10.42 -11.58
N VAL A 19 1.28 -11.18 -11.24
CA VAL A 19 -0.11 -10.80 -11.50
C VAL A 19 -0.41 -9.62 -10.59
N GLY A 20 -0.41 -8.42 -11.17
CA GLY A 20 -0.86 -7.21 -10.49
C GLY A 20 -2.35 -7.36 -10.19
N VAL A 21 -2.71 -7.62 -8.93
CA VAL A 21 -4.09 -7.48 -8.49
C VAL A 21 -4.46 -6.00 -8.60
N ALA A 22 -5.43 -5.68 -9.46
CA ALA A 22 -5.94 -4.33 -9.56
C ALA A 22 -6.59 -3.96 -8.22
N ALA A 23 -6.22 -2.82 -7.65
CA ALA A 23 -6.88 -2.30 -6.46
C ALA A 23 -8.34 -1.98 -6.80
N ASP A 24 -9.27 -2.47 -5.98
CA ASP A 24 -10.69 -2.15 -6.10
C ASP A 24 -10.89 -0.65 -5.85
N ALA A 25 -11.26 0.08 -6.91
CA ALA A 25 -11.39 1.53 -6.87
C ALA A 25 -12.52 1.98 -5.94
N ASP A 26 -13.60 1.20 -5.85
CA ASP A 26 -14.76 1.50 -5.00
C ASP A 26 -14.42 1.35 -3.52
N ALA A 27 -13.70 0.30 -3.16
CA ALA A 27 -13.18 0.07 -1.82
C ALA A 27 -12.17 1.16 -1.44
N THR A 28 -11.31 1.56 -2.38
CA THR A 28 -10.35 2.64 -2.17
C THR A 28 -11.06 3.98 -1.93
N ALA A 29 -12.10 4.30 -2.70
CA ALA A 29 -12.89 5.51 -2.54
C ALA A 29 -13.62 5.54 -1.19
N LYS A 30 -14.26 4.43 -0.81
CA LYS A 30 -14.94 4.29 0.50
C LYS A 30 -13.96 4.45 1.65
N ALA A 31 -12.79 3.79 1.58
CA ALA A 31 -11.76 3.92 2.60
C ALA A 31 -11.31 5.38 2.75
N LYS A 32 -11.03 6.06 1.64
CA LYS A 32 -10.66 7.49 1.66
C LYS A 32 -11.73 8.37 2.30
N ALA A 33 -13.01 8.12 2.02
CA ALA A 33 -14.11 8.90 2.60
C ALA A 33 -14.16 8.79 4.14
N VAL A 34 -13.95 7.59 4.68
CA VAL A 34 -13.92 7.37 6.14
C VAL A 34 -12.71 8.07 6.78
N CYS A 35 -11.51 7.91 6.19
CA CYS A 35 -10.30 8.51 6.72
C CYS A 35 -10.36 10.05 6.69
N ALA A 36 -10.95 10.61 5.62
CA ALA A 36 -11.11 12.05 5.44
C ALA A 36 -11.99 12.69 6.52
N GLY A 37 -12.87 11.93 7.18
CA GLY A 37 -13.70 12.43 8.27
C GLY A 37 -12.90 13.01 9.43
N CYS A 38 -11.72 12.44 9.73
CA CYS A 38 -10.82 12.94 10.77
C CYS A 38 -9.55 13.58 10.20
N HIS A 39 -8.99 13.05 9.12
CA HIS A 39 -7.70 13.53 8.60
C HIS A 39 -7.85 14.58 7.50
N GLY A 40 -9.08 14.98 7.18
CA GLY A 40 -9.40 15.90 6.10
C GLY A 40 -9.32 15.26 4.70
N PRO A 41 -9.97 15.86 3.70
CA PRO A 41 -10.13 15.29 2.35
C PRO A 41 -8.78 15.04 1.64
N ASN A 42 -7.78 15.86 1.96
CA ASN A 42 -6.44 15.76 1.38
C ASN A 42 -5.41 15.20 2.37
N GLY A 43 -5.84 14.60 3.49
CA GLY A 43 -4.93 14.22 4.57
C GLY A 43 -4.37 15.42 5.34
N ILE A 44 -5.02 16.59 5.24
CA ILE A 44 -4.73 17.79 6.01
C ILE A 44 -5.93 18.05 6.92
N SER A 45 -5.77 17.79 8.21
CA SER A 45 -6.80 17.97 9.24
C SER A 45 -6.94 19.45 9.60
N THR A 46 -8.17 19.89 9.84
CA THR A 46 -8.48 21.19 10.45
C THR A 46 -8.49 21.14 11.97
N ASN A 47 -8.53 19.94 12.56
CA ASN A 47 -8.48 19.73 14.01
C ASN A 47 -7.02 19.45 14.42
N PRO A 48 -6.43 20.24 15.34
CA PRO A 48 -5.04 20.07 15.77
C PRO A 48 -4.77 18.75 16.52
N MET A 49 -5.81 18.09 17.03
CA MET A 49 -5.68 16.79 17.70
C MET A 49 -5.54 15.62 16.71
N TRP A 50 -6.01 15.79 15.47
CA TRP A 50 -5.92 14.76 14.44
C TRP A 50 -4.72 15.04 13.54
N PRO A 51 -3.78 14.09 13.39
CA PRO A 51 -2.56 14.34 12.64
C PRO A 51 -2.83 14.44 11.13
N ASN A 52 -2.01 15.24 10.44
CA ASN A 52 -1.95 15.24 8.98
C ASN A 52 -1.33 13.94 8.48
N LEU A 53 -1.95 13.34 7.46
CA LEU A 53 -1.41 12.20 6.72
C LEU A 53 -0.67 12.65 5.45
N ALA A 54 -1.01 13.83 4.93
CA ALA A 54 -0.37 14.42 3.76
C ALA A 54 1.12 14.64 4.00
N GLY A 55 1.96 14.21 3.05
CA GLY A 55 3.41 14.38 3.12
C GLY A 55 4.13 13.38 4.03
N GLN A 56 3.41 12.44 4.65
CA GLN A 56 4.04 11.35 5.39
C GLN A 56 4.59 10.27 4.44
N LYS A 57 5.64 9.57 4.87
CA LYS A 57 6.22 8.45 4.12
C LYS A 57 5.27 7.25 4.12
N ASP A 58 5.06 6.66 2.95
CA ASP A 58 4.18 5.47 2.79
C ASP A 58 4.53 4.34 3.76
N GLN A 59 5.83 4.05 3.91
CA GLN A 59 6.30 3.00 4.82
C GLN A 59 5.95 3.29 6.28
N TYR A 60 5.99 4.57 6.68
CA TYR A 60 5.58 4.97 8.02
C TYR A 60 4.08 4.77 8.21
N LEU A 61 3.25 5.20 7.25
CA LEU A 61 1.80 5.03 7.33
C LEU A 61 1.42 3.54 7.41
N VAL A 62 2.03 2.70 6.56
CA VAL A 62 1.81 1.25 6.59
C VAL A 62 2.21 0.65 7.93
N LYS A 63 3.37 1.02 8.46
CA LYS A 63 3.83 0.57 9.78
C LYS A 63 2.86 1.01 10.87
N ALA A 64 2.47 2.29 10.88
CA ALA A 64 1.62 2.86 11.90
C ALA A 64 0.22 2.23 11.93
N MET A 65 -0.40 2.05 10.76
CA MET A 65 -1.70 1.38 10.64
C MET A 65 -1.64 -0.07 11.17
N LYS A 66 -0.57 -0.81 10.87
CA LYS A 66 -0.38 -2.16 11.41
C LYS A 66 -0.22 -2.15 12.93
N GLU A 67 0.60 -1.25 13.46
CA GLU A 67 0.80 -1.14 14.91
C GLU A 67 -0.47 -0.76 15.67
N TYR A 68 -1.31 0.14 15.13
CA TYR A 68 -2.62 0.43 15.73
C TYR A 68 -3.58 -0.76 15.65
N ARG A 69 -3.68 -1.42 14.50
CA ARG A 69 -4.52 -2.62 14.31
C ARG A 69 -4.12 -3.73 15.28
N ASP A 70 -2.82 -3.95 15.46
CA ASP A 70 -2.27 -5.02 16.29
C ASP A 70 -2.17 -4.63 17.78
N GLY A 71 -2.56 -3.40 18.15
CA GLY A 71 -2.48 -2.88 19.52
C GLY A 71 -1.05 -2.60 20.02
N ALA A 72 -0.05 -2.65 19.13
CA ALA A 72 1.35 -2.35 19.45
C ALA A 72 1.64 -0.85 19.59
N ARG A 73 0.75 0.01 19.05
CA ARG A 73 0.74 1.44 19.32
C ARG A 73 -0.56 1.82 20.05
N PRO A 74 -0.47 2.49 21.22
CA PRO A 74 -1.64 2.92 21.99
C PRO A 74 -2.38 4.09 21.35
#